data_AF-A0A7E5W7I3-F1
#
_entry.id   AF-A0A7E5W7I3-F1
#
_cell.length_a   1.000
_cell.length_b   1.000
_cell.length_c   1.000
_cell.angle_alpha   90.00
_cell.angle_beta   90.00
_cell.angle_gamma   90.00
#
_symmetry.space_group_name_H-M   'P 1'
#
loop_
_entity.id
_entity.type
_entity.pdbx_description
1 polymer ?
#
loop_
_entity_poly.entity_id
_entity_poly.type
_entity_poly.pdbx_seq_one_letter_code
_entity_poly.pdbx_strand_id
1 'polypeptide(L)'
;MCSRAAPAVLSHVNLLLTLYGGALLATAARLKWDPSTYVVLRELFPAEYRAAAVSLTGAGALLLLLAHLAAAAHHAQRDYTRRLLYYTYALLMTLLMVGELVFGTWLALQVVAWLDSEAAQQMGEALELSEHLRPILRYLARWHPLPDRIDELIAEAQADAPRNLYAALALGALLLVLQPLSVAMALLAACRRPLPSASEVSLQPRTPLYSRADSGPQYRPLPLRTAYKNGRIVIL
;
A
#
# COMPACT_ATOMS: atom_id res chain seq x y z
N MET A 1 -9.34 -23.70 1.36
CA MET A 1 -8.46 -23.38 0.20
C MET A 1 -8.03 -21.90 0.21
N CYS A 2 -8.94 -20.95 0.45
CA CYS A 2 -8.64 -19.52 0.47
C CYS A 2 -7.50 -19.10 1.43
N SER A 3 -7.39 -19.71 2.60
CA SER A 3 -6.32 -19.40 3.58
C SER A 3 -4.90 -19.79 3.12
N ARG A 4 -4.76 -20.66 2.12
CA ARG A 4 -3.45 -21.04 1.55
C ARG A 4 -3.00 -20.05 0.49
N ALA A 5 -3.94 -19.46 -0.25
CA ALA A 5 -3.66 -18.47 -1.30
C ALA A 5 -3.53 -17.04 -0.75
N ALA A 6 -4.12 -16.74 0.42
CA ALA A 6 -4.07 -15.42 1.06
C ALA A 6 -2.67 -14.74 1.09
N PRO A 7 -1.57 -15.40 1.50
CA PRO A 7 -0.25 -14.76 1.50
C PRO A 7 0.29 -14.47 0.09
N ALA A 8 -0.06 -15.30 -0.90
CA ALA A 8 0.34 -15.07 -2.28
C ALA A 8 -0.48 -13.93 -2.90
N VAL A 9 -1.79 -13.84 -2.62
CA VAL A 9 -2.60 -12.70 -3.08
C VAL A 9 -2.13 -11.41 -2.42
N LEU A 10 -1.82 -11.46 -1.12
CA LEU A 10 -1.31 -10.31 -0.37
C LEU A 10 0.00 -9.76 -0.92
N SER A 11 0.91 -10.60 -1.45
CA SER A 11 2.15 -10.11 -2.06
C SER A 11 1.89 -9.36 -3.37
N HIS A 12 0.98 -9.85 -4.22
CA HIS A 12 0.59 -9.17 -5.45
C HIS A 12 -0.12 -7.84 -5.17
N VAL A 13 -1.03 -7.83 -4.19
CA VAL A 13 -1.69 -6.60 -3.75
C VAL A 13 -0.67 -5.59 -3.21
N ASN A 14 0.29 -6.02 -2.40
CA ASN A 14 1.35 -5.14 -1.89
C ASN A 14 2.29 -4.62 -2.98
N LEU A 15 2.56 -5.39 -4.03
CA LEU A 15 3.31 -4.90 -5.19
C LEU A 15 2.59 -3.73 -5.85
N LEU A 16 1.29 -3.85 -6.09
CA LEU A 16 0.48 -2.77 -6.65
C LEU A 16 0.45 -1.55 -5.71
N LEU A 17 0.21 -1.77 -4.41
CA LEU A 17 0.22 -0.70 -3.41
C LEU A 17 1.59 -0.01 -3.28
N THR A 18 2.68 -0.73 -3.54
CA THR A 18 4.04 -0.16 -3.58
C THR A 18 4.21 0.78 -4.77
N LEU A 19 3.66 0.44 -5.94
CA LEU A 19 3.64 1.34 -7.10
C LEU A 19 2.87 2.63 -6.78
N TYR A 20 1.73 2.50 -6.10
CA TYR A 20 0.99 3.66 -5.59
C TYR A 20 1.82 4.47 -4.60
N GLY A 21 2.46 3.83 -3.63
CA GLY A 21 3.34 4.51 -2.67
C GLY A 21 4.45 5.30 -3.36
N GLY A 22 5.08 4.73 -4.38
CA GLY A 22 6.06 5.41 -5.22
C GLY A 22 5.48 6.60 -5.98
N ALA A 23 4.29 6.46 -6.56
CA ALA A 23 3.60 7.56 -7.24
C ALA A 23 3.22 8.71 -6.28
N LEU A 24 2.76 8.40 -5.06
CA LEU A 24 2.46 9.40 -4.04
C LEU A 24 3.72 10.15 -3.62
N LEU A 25 4.84 9.45 -3.40
CA LEU A 25 6.12 10.08 -3.07
C LEU A 25 6.66 10.94 -4.21
N ALA A 26 6.56 10.47 -5.45
CA ALA A 26 6.96 11.25 -6.62
C ALA A 26 6.11 12.53 -6.76
N THR A 27 4.81 12.42 -6.50
CA THR A 27 3.88 13.56 -6.52
C THR A 27 4.19 14.53 -5.38
N ALA A 28 4.45 14.04 -4.18
CA ALA A 28 4.84 14.84 -3.03
C ALA A 28 6.18 15.56 -3.25
N ALA A 29 7.15 14.88 -3.85
CA ALA A 29 8.44 15.46 -4.22
C ALA A 29 8.26 16.57 -5.26
N ARG A 30 7.41 16.37 -6.28
CA ARG A 30 7.07 17.41 -7.26
C ARG A 30 6.40 18.60 -6.61
N LEU A 31 5.40 18.37 -5.75
CA LEU A 31 4.76 19.43 -4.97
C LEU A 31 5.82 20.22 -4.21
N LYS A 32 6.74 19.57 -3.49
CA LYS A 32 7.70 20.25 -2.62
C LYS A 32 8.86 20.93 -3.36
N TRP A 33 9.36 20.33 -4.45
CA TRP A 33 10.63 20.71 -5.09
C TRP A 33 10.47 21.34 -6.46
N ASP A 34 9.30 21.26 -7.09
CA ASP A 34 9.01 21.99 -8.31
C ASP A 34 8.09 23.18 -8.00
N PRO A 35 8.67 24.38 -7.82
CA PRO A 35 7.89 25.56 -7.47
C PRO A 35 6.98 26.03 -8.61
N SER A 36 7.25 25.63 -9.87
CA SER A 36 6.57 26.17 -11.05
C SER A 36 5.28 25.43 -11.39
N THR A 37 5.23 24.12 -11.16
CA THR A 37 4.12 23.26 -11.57
C THR A 37 2.83 23.49 -10.76
N TYR A 38 2.93 23.99 -9.52
CA TYR A 38 1.78 24.18 -8.63
C TYR A 38 1.69 25.59 -8.01
N VAL A 39 2.23 26.62 -8.67
CA VAL A 39 2.17 28.02 -8.19
C VAL A 39 0.73 28.41 -7.85
N VAL A 40 -0.20 28.17 -8.76
CA VAL A 40 -1.61 28.54 -8.61
C VAL A 40 -2.22 27.92 -7.36
N LEU A 41 -1.99 26.62 -7.15
CA LEU A 41 -2.51 25.89 -5.98
C LEU A 41 -1.86 26.39 -4.68
N ARG A 42 -0.57 26.72 -4.72
CA ARG A 42 0.18 27.21 -3.57
C ARG A 42 -0.25 28.61 -3.13
N GLU A 43 -0.55 29.49 -4.07
CA GLU A 43 -0.96 30.87 -3.78
C GLU A 43 -2.43 30.95 -3.37
N LEU A 44 -3.32 30.20 -4.04
CA LEU A 44 -4.76 30.22 -3.74
C LEU A 44 -5.12 29.39 -2.50
N PHE A 45 -4.44 28.25 -2.29
CA PHE A 45 -4.79 27.25 -1.28
C PHE A 45 -3.56 26.81 -0.48
N PRO A 46 -2.91 27.72 0.26
CA PRO A 46 -1.63 27.44 0.90
C PRO A 46 -1.73 26.37 2.01
N ALA A 47 -2.87 26.29 2.70
CA ALA A 47 -3.07 25.30 3.76
C ALA A 47 -3.28 23.90 3.20
N GLU A 48 -4.14 23.78 2.19
CA GLU A 48 -4.48 22.55 1.46
C GLU A 48 -3.25 21.99 0.76
N TYR A 49 -2.47 22.86 0.10
CA TYR A 49 -1.21 22.50 -0.53
C TYR A 49 -0.20 21.92 0.47
N ARG A 50 -0.02 22.57 1.62
CA ARG A 50 0.92 22.08 2.67
C ARG A 50 0.43 20.77 3.27
N ALA A 51 -0.86 20.65 3.52
CA ALA A 51 -1.48 19.43 4.03
C ALA A 51 -1.30 18.27 3.04
N ALA A 52 -1.55 18.50 1.76
CA ALA A 52 -1.36 17.53 0.68
C ALA A 52 0.10 17.08 0.56
N ALA A 53 1.06 18.01 0.61
CA ALA A 53 2.48 17.65 0.53
C ALA A 53 2.91 16.72 1.68
N VAL A 54 2.43 16.97 2.90
CA VAL A 54 2.73 16.13 4.07
C VAL A 54 1.98 14.80 4.01
N SER A 55 0.68 14.82 3.68
CA SER A 55 -0.15 13.61 3.66
C SER A 55 0.29 12.64 2.57
N LEU A 56 0.61 13.13 1.36
CA LEU A 56 1.13 12.30 0.27
C LEU A 56 2.49 11.68 0.62
N THR A 57 3.37 12.45 1.28
CA THR A 57 4.67 11.92 1.74
C THR A 57 4.47 10.83 2.79
N GLY A 58 3.63 11.09 3.79
CA GLY A 58 3.34 10.15 4.87
C GLY A 58 2.67 8.87 4.37
N ALA A 59 1.62 9.00 3.56
CA ALA A 59 0.90 7.88 2.97
C ALA A 59 1.81 7.04 2.06
N GLY A 60 2.58 7.70 1.18
CA GLY A 60 3.53 7.03 0.29
C GLY A 60 4.60 6.25 1.05
N ALA A 61 5.22 6.87 2.06
CA ALA A 61 6.20 6.20 2.91
C ALA A 61 5.59 5.02 3.68
N LEU A 62 4.38 5.18 4.22
CA LEU A 62 3.68 4.13 4.97
C LEU A 62 3.33 2.93 4.07
N LEU A 63 2.88 3.16 2.83
CA LEU A 63 2.63 2.08 1.87
C LEU A 63 3.90 1.27 1.55
N LEU A 64 5.05 1.93 1.39
CA LEU A 64 6.32 1.22 1.23
C LEU A 64 6.67 0.41 2.49
N LEU A 65 6.48 0.98 3.68
CA LEU A 65 6.79 0.31 4.95
C LEU A 65 5.88 -0.92 5.19
N LEU A 66 4.61 -0.81 4.82
CA LEU A 66 3.63 -1.91 4.86
C LEU A 66 4.04 -3.09 3.96
N ALA A 67 4.60 -2.82 2.78
CA ALA A 67 5.12 -3.87 1.90
C ALA A 67 6.30 -4.62 2.55
N HIS A 68 7.21 -3.91 3.21
CA HIS A 68 8.32 -4.52 3.97
C HIS A 68 7.80 -5.33 5.15
N LEU A 69 6.77 -4.84 5.84
CA LEU A 69 6.14 -5.53 6.96
C LEU A 69 5.48 -6.85 6.51
N ALA A 70 4.81 -6.84 5.37
CA ALA A 70 4.22 -8.04 4.77
C ALA A 70 5.30 -9.05 4.34
N ALA A 71 6.40 -8.59 3.75
CA ALA A 71 7.54 -9.45 3.42
C ALA A 71 8.18 -10.05 4.68
N ALA A 72 8.40 -9.25 5.73
CA ALA A 72 8.90 -9.71 7.02
C ALA A 72 7.98 -10.77 7.65
N ALA A 73 6.66 -10.59 7.55
CA ALA A 73 5.68 -11.57 8.02
C ALA A 73 5.79 -12.89 7.24
N HIS A 74 6.13 -12.86 5.95
CA HIS A 74 6.32 -14.05 5.14
C HIS A 74 7.55 -14.86 5.54
N HIS A 75 8.64 -14.18 5.90
CA HIS A 75 9.91 -14.83 6.30
C HIS A 75 9.99 -15.18 7.79
N ALA A 76 9.03 -14.76 8.61
CA ALA A 76 9.00 -15.06 10.03
C ALA A 76 8.74 -16.56 10.29
N GLN A 77 9.71 -17.22 10.93
CA GLN A 77 9.65 -18.64 11.28
C GLN A 77 8.72 -18.92 12.47
N ARG A 78 8.64 -17.99 13.43
CA ARG A 78 7.81 -18.13 14.63
C ARG A 78 6.37 -17.70 14.34
N ASP A 79 5.42 -18.59 14.61
CA ASP A 79 3.99 -18.33 14.38
C ASP A 79 3.46 -17.11 15.13
N TYR A 80 3.90 -16.91 16.38
CA TYR A 80 3.52 -15.74 17.17
C TYR A 80 3.97 -14.43 16.50
N THR A 81 5.24 -14.34 16.11
CA THR A 81 5.81 -13.17 15.44
C THR A 81 5.12 -12.92 14.10
N ARG A 82 4.90 -13.98 13.30
CA ARG A 82 4.18 -13.89 12.02
C ARG A 82 2.78 -13.30 12.19
N ARG A 83 2.01 -13.79 13.17
CA ARG A 83 0.65 -13.28 13.45
C ARG A 83 0.67 -11.83 13.89
N LEU A 84 1.59 -11.48 14.78
CA LEU A 84 1.76 -10.11 15.25
C LEU A 84 2.05 -9.17 14.08
N LEU A 85 2.94 -9.55 13.15
CA LEU A 85 3.26 -8.75 11.96
C LEU A 85 2.06 -8.58 11.01
N TYR A 86 1.21 -9.59 10.84
CA TYR A 86 -0.03 -9.43 10.05
C TYR A 86 -1.08 -8.57 10.75
N TYR A 87 -1.19 -8.64 12.08
CA TYR A 87 -2.08 -7.74 12.84
C TYR A 87 -1.59 -6.29 12.82
N THR A 88 -0.29 -6.06 12.97
CA THR A 88 0.28 -4.71 12.85
C THR A 88 0.12 -4.17 11.43
N TYR A 89 0.29 -5.01 10.41
CA TYR A 89 -0.01 -4.64 9.02
C TYR A 89 -1.48 -4.21 8.85
N ALA A 90 -2.42 -5.05 9.31
CA ALA A 90 -3.84 -4.75 9.20
C ALA A 90 -4.21 -3.46 9.94
N LEU A 91 -3.68 -3.27 11.16
CA LEU A 91 -3.90 -2.06 11.95
C LEU A 91 -3.37 -0.81 11.22
N LEU A 92 -2.12 -0.83 10.76
CA LEU A 92 -1.51 0.31 10.07
C LEU A 92 -2.22 0.63 8.76
N MET A 93 -2.63 -0.38 7.98
CA MET A 93 -3.43 -0.18 6.78
C MET A 93 -4.80 0.43 7.10
N THR A 94 -5.49 -0.04 8.15
CA THR A 94 -6.77 0.57 8.56
C THR A 94 -6.60 2.03 9.03
N LEU A 95 -5.53 2.35 9.75
CA LEU A 95 -5.22 3.72 10.14
C LEU A 95 -4.95 4.61 8.92
N LEU A 96 -4.25 4.09 7.91
CA LEU A 96 -4.05 4.78 6.64
C LEU A 96 -5.39 5.06 5.95
N MET A 97 -6.26 4.05 5.81
CA MET A 97 -7.59 4.20 5.21
C MET A 97 -8.44 5.26 5.93
N VAL A 98 -8.44 5.25 7.27
CA VAL A 98 -9.15 6.27 8.07
C VAL A 98 -8.54 7.65 7.83
N GLY A 99 -7.20 7.76 7.79
CA GLY A 99 -6.51 9.01 7.50
C GLY A 99 -6.84 9.56 6.11
N GLU A 100 -6.89 8.71 5.09
CA GLU A 100 -7.30 9.06 3.73
C GLU A 100 -8.75 9.50 3.68
N LEU A 101 -9.66 8.82 4.40
CA LEU A 101 -11.06 9.21 4.47
C LEU A 101 -11.23 10.57 5.15
N VAL A 102 -10.55 10.81 6.27
CA VAL A 102 -10.58 12.09 6.99
C VAL A 102 -10.01 13.20 6.11
N PHE A 103 -8.87 12.97 5.49
CA PHE A 103 -8.23 13.96 4.60
C PHE A 103 -9.10 14.24 3.37
N GLY A 104 -9.65 13.21 2.73
CA GLY A 104 -10.54 13.36 1.57
C GLY A 104 -11.85 14.08 1.92
N THR A 105 -12.44 13.77 3.08
CA THR A 105 -13.64 14.47 3.56
C THR A 105 -13.33 15.93 3.87
N TRP A 106 -12.22 16.21 4.55
CA TRP A 106 -11.77 17.58 4.83
C TRP A 106 -11.55 18.36 3.52
N LEU A 107 -10.86 17.78 2.55
CA LEU A 107 -10.63 18.41 1.25
C LEU A 107 -11.94 18.68 0.51
N ALA A 108 -12.88 17.73 0.52
CA ALA A 108 -14.20 17.91 -0.09
C ALA A 108 -14.99 19.06 0.56
N LEU A 109 -14.95 19.16 1.89
CA LEU A 109 -15.58 20.27 2.61
C LEU A 109 -14.93 21.61 2.26
N GLN A 110 -13.60 21.66 2.10
CA GLN A 110 -12.91 22.88 1.66
C GLN A 110 -13.28 23.27 0.23
N VAL A 111 -13.44 22.30 -0.67
CA VAL A 111 -13.91 22.56 -2.04
C VAL A 111 -15.32 23.11 -2.02
N VAL A 112 -16.23 22.51 -1.25
CA VAL A 112 -17.62 23.00 -1.12
C VAL A 112 -17.64 24.41 -0.55
N ALA A 113 -16.90 24.66 0.54
CA ALA A 113 -16.81 25.99 1.13
C ALA A 113 -16.20 27.02 0.17
N TRP A 114 -15.23 26.61 -0.65
CA TRP A 114 -14.64 27.46 -1.67
C TRP A 114 -15.63 27.80 -2.78
N LEU A 115 -16.43 26.84 -3.25
CA LEU A 115 -17.44 27.08 -4.29
C LEU A 115 -18.46 28.16 -3.87
N ASP A 116 -18.76 28.27 -2.59
CA ASP A 116 -19.68 29.27 -2.04
C ASP A 116 -18.99 30.62 -1.72
N SER A 117 -17.67 30.72 -1.88
CA SER A 117 -16.89 31.90 -1.51
C SER A 117 -16.80 32.95 -2.61
N GLU A 118 -16.59 34.22 -2.22
CA GLU A 118 -16.34 35.34 -3.15
C GLU A 118 -15.11 35.08 -4.05
N ALA A 119 -14.14 34.29 -3.57
CA ALA A 119 -12.95 33.94 -4.35
C ALA A 119 -13.29 33.04 -5.55
N ALA A 120 -14.28 32.15 -5.43
CA ALA A 120 -14.74 31.35 -6.57
C ALA A 120 -15.49 32.21 -7.60
N GLN A 121 -16.25 33.20 -7.13
CA GLN A 121 -16.93 34.17 -8.01
C GLN A 121 -15.91 35.02 -8.77
N GLN A 122 -14.90 35.57 -8.08
CA GLN A 122 -13.80 36.30 -8.71
C GLN A 122 -13.00 35.46 -9.70
N MET A 123 -12.79 34.16 -9.42
CA MET A 123 -12.16 33.25 -10.37
C MET A 123 -13.03 33.01 -11.60
N GLY A 124 -14.35 32.91 -11.43
CA GLY A 124 -15.31 32.82 -12.53
C GLY A 124 -15.24 34.06 -13.44
N GLU A 125 -15.27 35.25 -12.85
CA GLU A 125 -15.10 36.51 -13.59
C GLU A 125 -13.74 36.60 -14.29
N ALA A 126 -12.66 36.16 -13.63
CA ALA A 126 -11.33 36.12 -14.23
C ALA A 126 -11.23 35.12 -15.39
N LEU A 127 -11.94 33.99 -15.31
CA LEU A 127 -12.05 33.01 -16.41
C LEU A 127 -12.83 33.59 -17.60
N GLU A 128 -13.92 34.30 -17.37
CA GLU A 128 -14.63 35.03 -18.43
C GLU A 128 -13.75 36.12 -19.07
N LEU A 129 -12.97 36.84 -18.25
CA LEU A 129 -12.01 37.83 -18.74
C LEU A 129 -10.88 37.17 -19.55
N SER A 130 -10.50 35.93 -19.24
CA SER A 130 -9.50 35.17 -19.98
C SER A 130 -9.91 34.90 -21.42
N GLU A 131 -11.22 34.76 -21.70
CA GLU A 131 -11.74 34.60 -23.06
C GLU A 131 -11.51 35.86 -23.90
N HIS A 132 -11.54 37.03 -23.26
CA HIS A 132 -11.27 38.33 -23.88
C HIS A 132 -9.77 38.63 -24.00
N LEU A 133 -8.92 37.99 -23.19
CA LEU A 133 -7.45 38.13 -23.23
C LEU A 133 -6.80 37.31 -24.36
N ARG A 134 -7.36 36.14 -24.73
CA ARG A 134 -6.85 35.31 -25.85
C ARG A 134 -6.68 36.08 -27.17
N PRO A 135 -7.65 36.90 -27.65
CA PRO A 135 -7.44 37.66 -28.88
C PRO A 135 -6.33 38.71 -28.77
N ILE A 136 -6.09 39.26 -27.57
CA ILE A 136 -5.00 40.21 -27.30
C ILE A 136 -3.64 39.49 -27.33
N LEU A 137 -3.56 38.29 -26.73
CA LEU A 137 -2.37 37.45 -26.77
C LEU A 137 -2.01 37.06 -28.22
N ARG A 138 -2.99 36.67 -29.03
CA ARG A 138 -2.80 36.38 -30.47
C ARG A 138 -2.38 37.60 -31.28
N TYR A 139 -2.81 38.81 -30.87
CA TYR A 139 -2.34 40.03 -31.51
C TYR A 139 -0.89 40.33 -31.14
N LEU A 140 -0.52 40.14 -29.88
CA LEU A 140 0.86 40.28 -29.37
C LEU A 140 1.80 39.22 -29.95
N ALA A 141 1.27 38.03 -30.28
CA ALA A 141 2.03 36.94 -30.89
C ALA A 141 2.69 37.32 -32.22
N ARG A 142 2.13 38.30 -32.93
CA ARG A 142 2.72 38.85 -34.16
C ARG A 142 4.11 39.46 -33.97
N TRP A 143 4.42 39.86 -32.73
CA TRP A 143 5.67 40.54 -32.37
C TRP A 143 6.60 39.67 -31.54
N HIS A 144 6.09 38.62 -30.90
CA HIS A 144 6.87 37.70 -30.08
C HIS A 144 6.23 36.30 -30.09
N PRO A 145 6.99 35.18 -30.15
CA PRO A 145 6.41 33.83 -30.23
C PRO A 145 5.92 33.25 -28.89
N LEU A 146 6.26 33.86 -27.75
CA LEU A 146 5.85 33.37 -26.41
C LEU A 146 4.33 33.34 -26.18
N PRO A 147 3.53 34.36 -26.54
CA PRO A 147 2.08 34.35 -26.39
C PRO A 147 1.40 33.13 -27.05
N ASP A 148 1.81 32.74 -28.25
CA ASP A 148 1.25 31.55 -28.93
C ASP A 148 1.57 30.27 -28.15
N ARG A 149 2.79 30.14 -27.63
CA ARG A 149 3.18 28.99 -26.80
C ARG A 149 2.39 28.92 -25.48
N ILE A 150 2.07 30.06 -24.88
CA ILE A 150 1.26 30.12 -23.67
C ILE A 150 -0.19 29.71 -23.98
N ASP A 151 -0.76 30.21 -25.08
CA ASP A 151 -2.11 29.82 -25.55
C ASP A 151 -2.20 28.32 -25.85
N GLU A 152 -1.19 27.73 -26.50
CA GLU A 152 -1.09 26.29 -26.75
C GLU A 152 -1.09 25.49 -25.44
N LEU A 153 -0.25 25.86 -24.47
CA LEU A 153 -0.15 25.17 -23.18
C LEU A 153 -1.46 25.27 -22.37
N ILE A 154 -2.15 26.42 -22.42
CA ILE A 154 -3.46 26.58 -21.77
C ILE A 154 -4.50 25.68 -22.43
N ALA A 155 -4.52 25.63 -23.77
CA ALA A 155 -5.47 24.80 -24.51
C ALA A 155 -5.22 23.30 -24.26
N GLU A 156 -3.96 22.87 -24.23
CA GLU A 156 -3.57 21.51 -23.91
C GLU A 156 -3.98 21.14 -22.48
N ALA A 157 -3.70 22.00 -21.49
CA ALA A 157 -4.11 21.79 -20.11
C ALA A 157 -5.64 21.69 -19.94
N GLN A 158 -6.40 22.52 -20.66
CA GLN A 158 -7.87 22.47 -20.66
C GLN A 158 -8.40 21.19 -21.30
N ALA A 159 -7.78 20.72 -22.40
CA ALA A 159 -8.17 19.49 -23.07
C ALA A 159 -7.84 18.23 -22.25
N ASP A 160 -6.74 18.26 -21.51
CA ASP A 160 -6.29 17.12 -20.70
C ASP A 160 -6.88 17.10 -19.28
N ALA A 161 -7.38 18.22 -18.76
CA ALA A 161 -8.05 18.29 -17.47
C ALA A 161 -9.11 17.17 -17.25
N PRO A 162 -10.08 16.94 -18.15
CA PRO A 162 -11.06 15.88 -17.95
C PRO A 162 -10.44 14.48 -17.99
N ARG A 163 -9.46 14.25 -18.88
CA ARG A 163 -8.76 12.95 -18.99
C ARG A 163 -7.97 12.63 -17.73
N ASN A 164 -7.25 13.62 -17.21
CA ASN A 164 -6.49 13.50 -15.98
C ASN A 164 -7.40 13.28 -14.78
N LEU A 165 -8.58 13.91 -14.74
CA LEU A 165 -9.57 13.66 -13.71
C LEU A 165 -10.09 12.21 -13.75
N TYR A 166 -10.43 11.68 -14.93
CA TYR A 166 -10.84 10.27 -15.05
C TYR A 166 -9.75 9.30 -14.60
N ALA A 167 -8.48 9.56 -14.95
CA ALA A 167 -7.36 8.76 -14.51
C ALA A 167 -7.19 8.81 -12.98
N ALA A 168 -7.28 9.99 -12.38
CA ALA A 168 -7.22 10.16 -10.93
C ALA A 168 -8.36 9.41 -10.21
N LEU A 169 -9.59 9.51 -10.72
CA LEU A 169 -10.75 8.79 -10.18
C LEU A 169 -10.61 7.28 -10.31
N ALA A 170 -10.15 6.78 -11.45
CA ALA A 170 -9.90 5.35 -11.66
C ALA A 170 -8.82 4.83 -10.70
N LEU A 171 -7.73 5.60 -10.52
CA LEU A 171 -6.67 5.27 -9.57
C LEU A 171 -7.18 5.27 -8.12
N GLY A 172 -8.04 6.22 -7.75
CA GLY A 172 -8.68 6.27 -6.43
C GLY A 172 -9.62 5.09 -6.20
N ALA A 173 -10.44 4.72 -7.19
CA ALA A 173 -11.32 3.56 -7.11
C ALA A 173 -10.54 2.25 -6.93
N LEU A 174 -9.38 2.12 -7.60
CA LEU A 174 -8.53 0.94 -7.43
C LEU A 174 -7.93 0.88 -6.01
N LEU A 175 -7.49 2.00 -5.43
CA LEU A 175 -7.05 2.04 -4.02
C LEU A 175 -8.16 1.61 -3.06
N LEU A 176 -9.38 2.10 -3.28
CA LEU A 176 -10.56 1.75 -2.49
C LEU A 176 -10.84 0.24 -2.47
N VAL A 177 -10.41 -0.50 -3.50
CA VAL A 177 -10.52 -1.97 -3.55
C VAL A 177 -9.29 -2.67 -2.98
N LEU A 178 -8.08 -2.22 -3.34
CA LEU A 178 -6.83 -2.88 -2.95
C LEU A 178 -6.57 -2.82 -1.44
N GLN A 179 -6.85 -1.69 -0.79
CA GLN A 179 -6.62 -1.51 0.64
C GLN A 179 -7.48 -2.44 1.52
N PRO A 180 -8.83 -2.50 1.39
CA PRO A 180 -9.63 -3.43 2.19
C PRO A 180 -9.32 -4.89 1.84
N LEU A 181 -9.02 -5.19 0.57
CA LEU A 181 -8.58 -6.53 0.17
C LEU A 181 -7.29 -6.92 0.91
N SER A 182 -6.33 -6.02 1.02
CA SER A 182 -5.07 -6.26 1.73
C SER A 182 -5.29 -6.54 3.23
N VAL A 183 -6.18 -5.79 3.87
CA VAL A 183 -6.57 -5.98 5.28
C VAL A 183 -7.23 -7.34 5.46
N ALA A 184 -8.20 -7.68 4.61
CA ALA A 184 -8.88 -8.97 4.64
C ALA A 184 -7.89 -10.13 4.47
N MET A 185 -6.97 -10.03 3.51
CA MET A 185 -5.95 -11.07 3.29
C MET A 185 -4.96 -11.18 4.45
N ALA A 186 -4.55 -10.08 5.06
CA ALA A 186 -3.67 -10.08 6.22
C ALA A 186 -4.34 -10.72 7.45
N LEU A 187 -5.61 -10.42 7.71
CA LEU A 187 -6.37 -11.04 8.80
C LEU A 187 -6.59 -12.54 8.56
N LEU A 188 -6.90 -12.95 7.33
CA LEU A 188 -7.00 -14.37 6.96
C LEU A 188 -5.65 -15.09 7.12
N ALA A 189 -4.54 -14.44 6.80
CA ALA A 189 -3.19 -14.98 7.00
C ALA A 189 -2.82 -15.09 8.49
N ALA A 190 -3.23 -14.14 9.33
CA ALA A 190 -3.04 -14.18 10.78
C ALA A 190 -3.85 -15.31 11.45
N CYS A 191 -5.11 -15.49 11.04
CA CYS A 191 -6.01 -16.51 11.56
C CYS A 191 -5.68 -17.94 11.11
N ARG A 192 -4.68 -18.12 10.23
CA ARG A 192 -4.26 -19.44 9.78
C ARG A 192 -3.74 -20.25 10.98
N ARG A 193 -4.33 -21.43 11.18
CA ARG A 193 -3.77 -22.43 12.10
C ARG A 193 -2.48 -22.98 11.48
N PRO A 194 -1.36 -23.01 12.22
CA PRO A 194 -0.19 -23.77 11.80
C PRO A 194 -0.66 -25.21 11.56
N LEU A 195 -0.35 -25.77 10.40
CA LEU A 195 -0.36 -27.23 10.34
C LEU A 195 0.76 -27.68 11.30
N PRO A 196 0.55 -28.70 12.14
CA PRO A 196 1.67 -29.33 12.82
C PRO A 196 2.69 -29.67 11.74
N SER A 197 3.89 -29.12 11.89
CA SER A 197 4.99 -29.42 10.96
C SER A 197 5.13 -30.94 10.94
N ALA A 198 5.29 -31.56 9.76
CA ALA A 198 5.50 -33.01 9.67
C ALA A 198 6.70 -33.49 10.51
N SER A 199 7.55 -32.56 10.96
CA SER A 199 8.63 -32.75 11.93
C SER A 199 8.16 -33.03 13.38
N GLU A 200 6.93 -32.68 13.75
CA GLU A 200 6.29 -33.00 15.04
C GLU A 200 5.35 -34.21 14.95
N VAL A 201 5.22 -34.82 13.78
CA VAL A 201 4.97 -36.28 13.75
C VAL A 201 6.30 -36.91 14.18
N SER A 202 6.59 -36.79 15.48
CA SER A 202 7.41 -37.79 16.14
C SER A 202 6.85 -39.12 15.65
N LEU A 203 7.69 -39.85 14.92
CA LEU A 203 7.59 -41.28 14.78
C LEU A 203 7.51 -41.83 16.21
N GLN A 204 6.31 -41.81 16.81
CA GLN A 204 5.98 -42.81 17.79
C GLN A 204 6.23 -44.11 17.03
N PRO A 205 7.24 -44.91 17.41
CA PRO A 205 7.40 -46.20 16.81
C PRO A 205 6.06 -46.89 17.09
N ARG A 206 5.30 -47.21 16.05
CA ARG A 206 4.25 -48.21 16.16
C ARG A 206 4.95 -49.42 16.76
N THR A 207 4.70 -49.67 18.04
CA THR A 207 5.14 -50.89 18.69
C THR A 207 4.61 -52.03 17.82
N PRO A 208 5.47 -52.88 17.25
CA PRO A 208 4.99 -54.05 16.55
C PRO A 208 4.23 -54.88 17.58
N LEU A 209 2.93 -55.10 17.33
CA LEU A 209 2.12 -56.10 18.00
C LEU A 209 2.75 -57.45 17.67
N TYR A 210 3.74 -57.85 18.46
CA TYR A 210 4.28 -59.19 18.44
C TYR A 210 3.19 -60.13 18.93
N SER A 211 2.63 -60.90 18.00
CA SER A 211 1.79 -62.04 18.29
C SER A 211 2.53 -62.97 19.24
N ARG A 212 1.88 -63.26 20.35
CA ARG A 212 2.35 -64.04 21.49
C ARG A 212 2.50 -65.50 21.08
N ALA A 213 3.72 -66.00 20.99
CA ALA A 213 4.01 -67.43 21.04
C ALA A 213 5.34 -67.66 21.77
N ASP A 214 5.25 -68.56 22.76
CA ASP A 214 6.30 -69.40 23.34
C ASP A 214 7.35 -68.82 24.32
N SER A 215 7.04 -69.09 25.59
CA SER A 215 7.91 -69.69 26.65
C SER A 215 9.43 -69.59 26.54
N GLY A 216 10.04 -68.83 27.46
CA GLY A 216 11.46 -68.93 27.85
C GLY A 216 11.84 -67.87 28.90
N PRO A 217 12.78 -68.14 29.83
CA PRO A 217 13.03 -67.28 30.99
C PRO A 217 13.64 -65.93 30.61
N GLN A 218 13.20 -64.91 31.33
CA GLN A 218 13.48 -63.48 31.12
C GLN A 218 14.97 -63.14 31.12
N TYR A 219 15.53 -62.88 29.94
CA TYR A 219 16.60 -61.89 29.78
C TYR A 219 15.97 -60.62 29.21
N ARG A 220 15.87 -59.55 30.03
CA ARG A 220 15.57 -58.20 29.54
C ARG A 220 16.81 -57.70 28.79
N PRO A 221 16.81 -57.50 27.46
CA PRO A 221 17.82 -56.66 26.86
C PRO A 221 17.54 -55.22 27.32
N LEU A 222 18.47 -54.60 28.06
CA LEU A 222 18.40 -53.16 28.30
C LEU A 222 18.42 -52.45 26.94
N PRO A 223 17.63 -51.38 26.73
CA PRO A 223 17.67 -50.63 25.49
C PRO A 223 19.06 -49.99 25.36
N LEU A 224 19.84 -50.47 24.39
CA LEU A 224 21.15 -49.92 24.03
C LEU A 224 20.97 -48.42 23.75
N ARG A 225 21.55 -47.58 24.60
CA ARG A 225 21.44 -46.13 24.49
C ARG A 225 22.41 -45.67 23.42
N THR A 226 21.96 -45.49 22.20
CA THR A 226 22.80 -44.90 21.16
C THR A 226 22.82 -43.38 21.28
N ALA A 227 24.00 -42.78 21.38
CA ALA A 227 24.19 -41.34 21.32
C ALA A 227 24.97 -40.96 20.05
N TYR A 228 24.56 -39.88 19.39
CA TYR A 228 25.23 -39.36 18.21
C TYR A 228 26.29 -38.34 18.64
N LYS A 229 27.57 -38.66 18.44
CA LYS A 229 28.68 -37.75 18.80
C LYS A 229 29.69 -37.73 17.67
N ASN A 230 30.06 -36.53 17.21
CA ASN A 230 31.06 -36.30 16.16
C ASN A 230 30.80 -37.10 14.86
N GLY A 231 29.54 -37.16 14.41
CA GLY A 231 29.20 -37.76 13.11
C GLY A 231 29.17 -39.30 13.08
N ARG A 232 29.23 -39.98 14.23
CA ARG A 232 29.06 -41.44 14.34
C ARG A 232 28.09 -41.81 15.45
N ILE A 233 27.36 -42.91 15.24
CA ILE A 233 26.51 -43.52 16.25
C ILE A 233 27.40 -44.32 17.19
N VAL A 234 27.43 -43.94 18.47
CA VAL A 234 28.13 -44.67 19.52
C VAL A 234 27.07 -45.36 20.39
N ILE A 235 27.27 -46.65 20.65
CA ILE A 235 26.41 -47.44 21.53
C ILE A 235 26.95 -47.29 22.96
N LEU A 236 26.11 -46.84 23.90
CA LEU A 236 26.40 -46.75 25.34
C LEU A 236 25.86 -47.96 26.10
#